data_AF-A0A817SGN3-F1
#
_entry.id   AF-A0A817SGN3-F1
#
_cell.length_a   1.000
_cell.length_b   1.000
_cell.length_c   1.000
_cell.angle_alpha   90.00
_cell.angle_beta   90.00
_cell.angle_gamma   90.00
#
_symmetry.space_group_name_H-M   'P 1'
#
loop_
_entity.id
_entity.type
_entity.pdbx_description
1 polymer ?
#
loop_
_entity_poly.entity_id
_entity_poly.type
_entity_poly.pdbx_seq_one_letter_code
_entity_poly.pdbx_strand_id
1 'polypeptide(L)'
;MKECNICLRWIILHTSELPIGADINKRCKQMLQLVINESQYNPSEVFKLLLNTAQFEFNLKEIVSLLLTEKHDRWIANRKEAVERLIELADVFSGTMPLTRVEKNDNLQTWFRTMAKRIESLDFEDWTSAGRQTNQIMTALDEVQQFHELDTNMQVKQFLNDNKRLLSTMILLNNVQESTISIMDLVADLSYAWIIID
;
A
#
# COMPACT_ATOMS: atom_id res chain seq x y z
N MET A 1 -8.72 -4.00 -11.18
CA MET A 1 -9.12 -5.35 -10.71
C MET A 1 -10.64 -5.49 -10.68
N LYS A 2 -11.34 -4.96 -9.67
CA LYS A 2 -12.80 -5.15 -9.52
C LYS A 2 -13.61 -4.82 -10.77
N GLU A 3 -13.40 -3.66 -11.37
CA GLU A 3 -14.12 -3.25 -12.59
C GLU A 3 -13.81 -4.15 -13.79
N CYS A 4 -12.56 -4.59 -13.92
CA CYS A 4 -12.14 -5.53 -14.96
C CYS A 4 -12.89 -6.87 -14.82
N ASN A 5 -12.98 -7.42 -13.60
CA ASN A 5 -13.72 -8.67 -13.37
C ASN A 5 -15.22 -8.53 -13.54
N ILE A 6 -15.80 -7.38 -13.17
CA ILE A 6 -17.21 -7.10 -13.44
C ILE A 6 -17.46 -7.06 -14.95
N CYS A 7 -16.59 -6.37 -15.69
CA CYS A 7 -16.69 -6.27 -17.14
C CYS A 7 -16.52 -7.64 -17.81
N LEU A 8 -15.49 -8.41 -17.42
CA LEU A 8 -15.25 -9.77 -17.90
C LEU A 8 -16.44 -10.68 -17.62
N ARG A 9 -16.96 -10.68 -16.38
CA ARG A 9 -18.13 -11.47 -16.01
C ARG A 9 -19.34 -11.11 -16.85
N TRP A 10 -19.60 -9.81 -17.02
CA TRP A 10 -20.75 -9.35 -17.79
C TRP A 10 -20.61 -9.77 -19.25
N ILE A 11 -19.48 -9.50 -19.90
CA ILE A 11 -19.31 -9.78 -21.32
C ILE A 11 -19.33 -11.29 -21.60
N ILE A 12 -18.66 -12.09 -20.77
CA ILE A 12 -18.60 -13.55 -20.92
C ILE A 12 -20.00 -14.17 -20.78
N LEU A 13 -20.79 -13.78 -19.77
CA LEU A 13 -22.13 -14.34 -19.54
C LEU A 13 -23.19 -13.87 -20.55
N HIS A 14 -23.03 -12.69 -21.16
CA HIS A 14 -24.02 -12.13 -22.09
C HIS A 14 -23.65 -12.36 -23.57
N THR A 15 -22.49 -12.95 -23.83
CA THR A 15 -22.05 -13.36 -25.18
C THR A 15 -21.89 -14.87 -25.33
N SER A 16 -22.11 -15.63 -24.25
CA SER A 16 -22.12 -17.09 -24.28
C SER A 16 -23.26 -17.63 -25.14
N GLU A 17 -23.11 -18.87 -25.59
CA GLU A 17 -24.14 -19.55 -26.36
C GLU A 17 -25.46 -19.65 -25.56
N LEU A 18 -26.57 -19.61 -26.30
CA LEU A 18 -27.89 -19.74 -25.70
C LEU A 18 -28.09 -21.19 -25.20
N PRO A 19 -28.74 -21.39 -24.05
CA PRO A 19 -29.07 -22.73 -23.57
C PRO A 19 -29.89 -23.53 -24.59
N ILE A 20 -29.72 -24.85 -24.59
CA ILE A 20 -30.42 -25.78 -25.50
C ILE A 20 -31.93 -25.49 -25.52
N GLY A 21 -32.45 -25.15 -26.70
CA GLY A 21 -33.88 -24.84 -26.92
C GLY A 21 -34.27 -23.37 -26.79
N ALA A 22 -33.42 -22.50 -26.22
CA ALA A 22 -33.64 -21.06 -26.21
C ALA A 22 -33.49 -20.42 -27.61
N ASP A 23 -32.76 -21.10 -28.49
CA ASP A 23 -32.58 -20.74 -29.91
C ASP A 23 -33.87 -20.72 -30.73
N ILE A 24 -34.89 -21.43 -30.25
CA ILE A 24 -36.21 -21.50 -30.88
C ILE A 24 -36.92 -20.14 -30.74
N ASN A 25 -36.56 -19.35 -29.72
CA ASN A 25 -37.12 -18.02 -29.49
C ASN A 25 -36.37 -16.95 -30.29
N LYS A 26 -37.05 -16.40 -31.31
CA LYS A 26 -36.53 -15.34 -32.18
C LYS A 26 -36.07 -14.10 -31.40
N ARG A 27 -36.74 -13.75 -30.30
CA ARG A 27 -36.39 -12.60 -29.46
C ARG A 27 -35.06 -12.80 -28.73
N CYS A 28 -34.80 -14.01 -28.24
CA CYS A 28 -33.54 -14.35 -27.56
C CYS A 28 -32.34 -14.22 -28.51
N LYS A 29 -32.46 -14.75 -29.74
CA LYS A 29 -31.45 -14.59 -30.79
C LYS A 29 -31.20 -13.13 -31.17
N GLN A 30 -32.27 -12.34 -31.31
CA GLN A 30 -32.14 -10.91 -31.61
C GLN A 30 -31.45 -10.13 -30.49
N MET A 31 -31.75 -10.44 -29.23
CA MET A 31 -31.10 -9.83 -28.08
C MET A 31 -29.60 -10.19 -27.99
N LEU A 32 -29.25 -11.47 -28.19
CA LEU A 32 -27.84 -11.89 -28.22
C LEU A 32 -27.06 -11.16 -29.33
N GLN A 33 -27.62 -11.11 -30.54
CA GLN A 33 -26.96 -10.43 -31.66
C GLN A 33 -26.80 -8.92 -31.40
N LEU A 34 -27.80 -8.28 -30.77
CA LEU A 34 -27.70 -6.89 -30.36
C LEU A 34 -26.56 -6.69 -29.36
N VAL A 35 -26.46 -7.55 -28.34
CA VAL A 35 -25.37 -7.48 -27.36
C VAL A 35 -24.01 -7.63 -28.04
N ILE A 36 -23.83 -8.63 -28.90
CA ILE A 36 -22.57 -8.86 -29.62
C ILE A 36 -22.17 -7.62 -30.45
N ASN A 37 -23.13 -7.03 -31.18
CA ASN A 37 -22.89 -5.88 -32.05
C ASN A 37 -22.58 -4.61 -31.25
N GLU A 38 -23.41 -4.27 -30.26
CA GLU A 38 -23.28 -3.04 -29.47
C GLU A 38 -22.08 -3.08 -28.52
N SER A 39 -21.73 -4.26 -27.99
CA SER A 39 -20.53 -4.43 -27.15
C SER A 39 -19.23 -4.55 -27.95
N GLN A 40 -19.31 -4.60 -29.29
CA GLN A 40 -18.16 -4.84 -30.17
C GLN A 40 -17.37 -6.08 -29.74
N TYR A 41 -18.09 -7.16 -29.40
CA TYR A 41 -17.51 -8.35 -28.81
C TYR A 41 -16.46 -8.97 -29.74
N ASN A 42 -15.26 -9.16 -29.19
CA ASN A 42 -14.17 -9.86 -29.84
C ASN A 42 -13.58 -10.89 -28.86
N PRO A 43 -13.74 -12.21 -29.12
CA PRO A 43 -13.24 -13.26 -28.24
C PRO A 43 -11.75 -13.14 -27.90
N SER A 44 -10.92 -12.74 -28.87
CA SER A 44 -9.47 -12.61 -28.70
C SER A 44 -9.10 -11.47 -27.74
N GLU A 45 -9.80 -10.34 -27.84
CA GLU A 45 -9.57 -9.19 -26.95
C GLU A 45 -10.09 -9.48 -25.53
N VAL A 46 -11.25 -10.14 -25.40
CA VAL A 46 -11.78 -10.57 -24.10
C VAL A 46 -10.86 -11.58 -23.44
N PHE A 47 -10.34 -12.56 -24.19
CA PHE A 47 -9.38 -13.53 -23.68
C PHE A 47 -8.07 -12.86 -23.23
N LYS A 48 -7.56 -11.90 -24.02
CA LYS A 48 -6.39 -11.11 -23.64
C LYS A 48 -6.63 -10.29 -22.37
N LEU A 49 -7.79 -9.67 -22.24
CA LEU A 49 -8.19 -8.94 -21.03
C LEU A 49 -8.26 -9.87 -19.82
N LEU A 50 -8.82 -11.07 -19.97
CA LEU A 50 -8.88 -12.09 -18.93
C LEU A 50 -7.47 -12.49 -18.46
N LEU A 51 -6.58 -12.83 -19.40
CA LEU A 51 -5.20 -13.22 -19.07
C LEU A 51 -4.42 -12.09 -18.38
N ASN A 52 -4.53 -10.86 -18.88
CA ASN A 52 -3.88 -9.71 -18.27
C ASN A 52 -4.42 -9.43 -16.86
N THR A 53 -5.73 -9.58 -16.67
CA THR A 53 -6.37 -9.39 -15.37
C THR A 53 -5.91 -10.46 -14.39
N ALA A 54 -5.94 -11.74 -14.78
CA ALA A 54 -5.47 -12.86 -13.95
C ALA A 54 -3.98 -12.73 -13.58
N GLN A 55 -3.13 -12.32 -14.53
CA GLN A 55 -1.70 -12.11 -14.25
C GLN A 55 -1.49 -10.94 -13.26
N PHE A 56 -2.22 -9.84 -13.44
CA PHE A 56 -2.16 -8.71 -12.53
C PHE A 56 -2.59 -9.12 -11.11
N GLU A 57 -3.67 -9.89 -10.99
CA GLU A 57 -4.20 -10.39 -9.73
C GLU A 57 -3.21 -11.30 -9.02
N PHE A 58 -2.61 -12.24 -9.75
CA PHE A 58 -1.58 -13.13 -9.24
C PHE A 58 -0.39 -12.32 -8.68
N ASN A 59 0.17 -11.42 -9.49
CA ASN A 59 1.32 -10.60 -9.08
C ASN A 59 0.99 -9.72 -7.87
N LEU A 60 -0.20 -9.12 -7.84
CA LEU A 60 -0.64 -8.29 -6.72
C LEU A 60 -0.79 -9.14 -5.45
N LYS A 61 -1.34 -10.36 -5.57
CA LYS A 61 -1.52 -11.28 -4.44
C LYS A 61 -0.18 -11.73 -3.87
N GLU A 62 0.80 -12.01 -4.73
CA GLU A 62 2.17 -12.33 -4.30
C GLU A 62 2.80 -11.17 -3.52
N ILE A 63 2.69 -9.94 -4.03
CA ILE A 63 3.23 -8.75 -3.35
C ILE A 63 2.55 -8.55 -1.98
N VAL A 64 1.22 -8.65 -1.92
CA VAL A 64 0.47 -8.48 -0.65
C VAL A 64 0.81 -9.61 0.34
N SER A 65 0.96 -10.84 -0.12
CA SER A 65 1.32 -11.99 0.71
C SER A 65 2.73 -11.85 1.30
N LEU A 66 3.69 -11.41 0.48
CA LEU A 66 5.04 -11.11 0.93
C LEU A 66 5.03 -9.98 1.97
N LEU A 67 4.28 -8.90 1.70
CA LEU A 67 4.15 -7.78 2.62
C LEU A 67 3.54 -8.18 3.96
N LEU A 68 2.53 -9.05 3.97
CA LEU A 68 1.92 -9.55 5.21
C LEU A 68 2.91 -10.40 6.02
N THR A 69 3.66 -11.27 5.35
CA THR A 69 4.65 -12.15 5.99
C THR A 69 5.79 -11.36 6.62
N GLU A 70 6.28 -10.32 5.92
CA GLU A 70 7.41 -9.50 6.37
C GLU A 70 6.98 -8.27 7.18
N LYS A 71 5.67 -8.03 7.36
CA LYS A 71 5.12 -6.79 7.94
C LYS A 71 5.72 -6.47 9.30
N HIS A 72 5.73 -7.44 10.20
CA HIS A 72 6.20 -7.30 11.56
C HIS A 72 7.69 -6.96 11.59
N ASP A 73 8.51 -7.73 10.87
CA ASP A 73 9.96 -7.56 10.86
C ASP A 73 10.38 -6.24 10.20
N ARG A 74 9.73 -5.85 9.10
CA ARG A 74 9.94 -4.54 8.46
C ARG A 74 9.54 -3.40 9.39
N TRP A 75 8.46 -3.56 10.15
CA TRP A 75 8.04 -2.52 11.10
C TRP A 75 9.07 -2.35 12.23
N ILE A 76 9.56 -3.45 12.80
CA ILE A 76 10.60 -3.43 13.84
C ILE A 76 11.90 -2.82 13.30
N ALA A 77 12.31 -3.19 12.09
CA ALA A 77 13.50 -2.66 11.45
C ALA A 77 13.39 -1.13 11.23
N ASN A 78 12.27 -0.66 10.68
CA ASN A 78 12.03 0.78 10.49
C ASN A 78 12.01 1.55 11.82
N ARG A 79 11.38 0.98 12.87
CA ARG A 79 11.37 1.59 14.20
C ARG A 79 12.80 1.74 14.74
N LYS A 80 13.58 0.66 14.66
CA LYS A 80 14.98 0.65 15.12
C LYS A 80 15.82 1.68 14.39
N GLU A 81 15.74 1.69 13.06
CA GLU A 81 16.51 2.64 12.22
C GLU A 81 16.11 4.09 12.51
N ALA A 82 14.82 4.37 12.73
CA ALA A 82 14.36 5.72 13.08
C ALA A 82 14.90 6.18 14.45
N VAL A 83 14.91 5.28 15.45
CA VAL A 83 15.50 5.56 16.77
C VAL A 83 17.00 5.83 16.67
N GLU A 84 17.74 4.94 16.01
CA GLU A 84 19.20 5.06 15.83
C GLU A 84 19.55 6.38 15.14
N ARG A 85 18.81 6.72 14.09
CA ARG A 85 19.00 7.98 13.39
C ARG A 85 18.73 9.17 14.32
N LEU A 86 17.60 9.24 15.01
CA LEU A 86 17.35 10.39 15.91
C LEU A 86 18.39 10.52 17.03
N ILE A 87 18.96 9.41 17.51
CA ILE A 87 20.07 9.43 18.47
C ILE A 87 21.34 10.01 17.83
N GLU A 88 21.68 9.59 16.61
CA GLU A 88 22.83 10.14 15.86
C GLU A 88 22.67 11.66 15.65
N LEU A 89 21.46 12.12 15.31
CA LEU A 89 21.19 13.54 15.16
C LEU A 89 21.33 14.28 16.50
N ALA A 90 20.87 13.69 17.61
CA ALA A 90 21.09 14.26 18.93
C ALA A 90 22.58 14.38 19.28
N ASP A 91 23.40 13.41 18.88
CA ASP A 91 24.85 13.41 19.11
C ASP A 91 25.56 14.48 18.28
N VAL A 92 25.10 14.73 17.05
CA VAL A 92 25.57 15.87 16.24
C VAL A 92 25.36 17.20 16.97
N PHE A 93 24.17 17.41 17.55
CA PHE A 93 23.87 18.63 18.33
C PHE A 93 24.54 18.68 19.70
N SER A 94 25.11 17.58 20.20
CA SER A 94 25.87 17.56 21.45
C SER A 94 27.25 18.21 21.36
N GLY A 95 27.75 18.41 20.13
CA GLY A 95 29.08 18.94 19.86
C GLY A 95 30.22 17.91 19.98
N THR A 96 29.90 16.63 20.20
CA THR A 96 30.90 15.55 20.28
C THR A 96 31.39 15.09 18.91
N MET A 97 30.69 15.44 17.83
CA MET A 97 31.06 15.11 16.45
C MET A 97 31.76 16.30 15.77
N PRO A 98 33.11 16.35 15.73
CA PRO A 98 33.86 17.52 15.25
C PRO A 98 33.80 17.73 13.73
N LEU A 99 33.28 16.76 12.96
CA LEU A 99 33.22 16.82 11.50
C LEU A 99 31.97 17.56 10.98
N THR A 100 30.92 17.65 11.79
CA THR A 100 29.68 18.36 11.45
C THR A 100 29.80 19.82 11.88
N ARG A 101 29.70 20.76 10.92
CA ARG A 101 29.71 22.23 11.16
C ARG A 101 28.42 22.72 11.85
N VAL A 102 27.88 21.95 12.78
CA VAL A 102 26.64 22.22 13.49
C VAL A 102 26.99 22.77 14.86
N GLU A 103 26.37 23.88 15.24
CA GLU A 103 26.56 24.45 16.58
C GLU A 103 25.94 23.55 17.64
N LYS A 104 26.65 23.42 18.76
CA LYS A 104 26.15 22.68 19.93
C LYS A 104 24.83 23.28 20.40
N ASN A 105 23.82 22.45 20.58
CA ASN A 105 22.50 22.85 21.08
C ASN A 105 21.94 21.77 22.02
N ASP A 106 22.08 22.01 23.32
CA ASP A 106 21.64 21.06 24.37
C ASP A 106 20.11 20.86 24.37
N ASN A 107 19.33 21.87 23.97
CA ASN A 107 17.87 21.78 23.87
C ASN A 107 17.46 20.82 22.74
N LEU A 108 18.05 20.97 21.55
CA LEU A 108 17.79 20.09 20.41
C LEU A 108 18.29 18.67 20.68
N GLN A 109 19.46 18.52 21.30
CA GLN A 109 19.95 17.20 21.74
C GLN A 109 18.92 16.49 22.63
N THR A 110 18.44 17.17 23.68
CA THR A 110 17.48 16.60 24.63
C THR A 110 16.14 16.28 23.95
N TRP A 111 15.70 17.16 23.04
CA TRP A 111 14.48 16.99 22.28
C TRP A 111 14.53 15.77 21.36
N PHE A 112 15.61 15.61 20.57
CA PHE A 112 15.77 14.47 19.67
C PHE A 112 15.87 13.15 20.45
N ARG A 113 16.56 13.11 21.60
CA ARG A 113 16.59 11.93 22.48
C ARG A 113 15.21 11.60 23.07
N THR A 114 14.42 12.62 23.41
CA THR A 114 13.05 12.42 23.89
C THR A 114 12.17 11.84 22.77
N MET A 115 12.34 12.32 21.55
CA MET A 115 11.58 11.85 20.40
C MET A 115 11.98 10.41 20.01
N ALA A 116 13.27 10.07 20.09
CA ALA A 116 13.76 8.70 19.93
C ALA A 116 13.12 7.74 20.95
N LYS A 117 13.05 8.13 22.23
CA LYS A 117 12.36 7.31 23.27
C LYS A 117 10.87 7.12 22.97
N ARG A 118 10.19 8.14 22.43
CA ARG A 118 8.78 8.01 22.01
C ARG A 118 8.62 6.99 20.88
N ILE A 119 9.50 7.01 19.88
CA ILE A 119 9.50 6.00 18.79
C ILE A 119 9.79 4.61 19.35
N GLU A 120 10.75 4.48 20.26
CA GLU A 120 11.12 3.21 20.89
C GLU A 120 9.96 2.60 21.68
N SER A 121 9.13 3.43 22.32
CA SER A 121 7.94 3.01 23.08
C SER A 121 6.74 2.59 22.21
N LEU A 122 6.80 2.78 20.88
CA LEU A 122 5.73 2.36 19.99
C LEU A 122 5.60 0.83 20.05
N ASP A 123 4.37 0.35 20.16
CA ASP A 123 4.03 -1.06 20.14
C ASP A 123 3.37 -1.45 18.81
N PHE A 124 3.75 -2.61 18.28
CA PHE A 124 3.15 -3.14 17.05
C PHE A 124 1.72 -3.64 17.30
N GLU A 125 1.48 -4.21 18.49
CA GLU A 125 0.18 -4.80 18.83
C GLU A 125 -0.92 -3.74 19.03
N ASP A 126 -0.57 -2.58 19.61
CA ASP A 126 -1.46 -1.41 19.71
C ASP A 126 -1.28 -0.45 18.52
N TRP A 127 -1.59 -0.96 17.32
CA TRP A 127 -1.39 -0.21 16.08
C TRP A 127 -2.18 1.10 15.98
N THR A 128 -3.35 1.20 16.63
CA THR A 128 -4.17 2.42 16.59
C THR A 128 -3.49 3.53 17.38
N SER A 129 -3.01 3.21 18.59
CA SER A 129 -2.25 4.16 19.41
C SER A 129 -0.92 4.48 18.75
N ALA A 130 -0.17 3.45 18.31
CA ALA A 130 1.12 3.62 17.66
C ALA A 130 1.03 4.48 16.39
N GLY A 131 0.00 4.30 15.57
CA GLY A 131 -0.23 5.14 14.38
C GLY A 131 -0.50 6.61 14.73
N ARG A 132 -1.31 6.88 15.77
CA ARG A 132 -1.54 8.26 16.25
C ARG A 132 -0.28 8.89 16.80
N GLN A 133 0.46 8.17 17.64
CA GLN A 133 1.72 8.64 18.21
C GLN A 133 2.77 8.90 17.13
N THR A 134 2.86 8.02 16.11
CA THR A 134 3.75 8.21 14.96
C THR A 134 3.44 9.48 14.20
N ASN A 135 2.15 9.76 13.92
CA ASN A 135 1.75 11.03 13.29
C ASN A 135 2.11 12.25 14.14
N GLN A 136 1.89 12.20 15.46
CA GLN A 136 2.29 13.28 16.36
C GLN A 136 3.81 13.53 16.34
N ILE A 137 4.61 12.46 16.25
CA ILE A 137 6.06 12.56 16.15
C ILE A 137 6.46 13.19 14.81
N MET A 138 5.84 12.79 13.70
CA MET A 138 6.09 13.38 12.38
C MET A 138 5.74 14.88 12.36
N THR A 139 4.60 15.28 12.91
CA THR A 139 4.23 16.70 13.03
C THR A 139 5.24 17.47 13.90
N ALA A 140 5.66 16.90 15.02
CA ALA A 140 6.67 17.54 15.87
C ALA A 140 8.03 17.70 15.16
N LEU A 141 8.41 16.74 14.31
CA LEU A 141 9.62 16.86 13.47
C LEU A 141 9.49 17.96 12.42
N ASP A 142 8.30 18.15 11.83
CA ASP A 142 8.05 19.27 10.89
C ASP A 142 8.11 20.63 11.60
N GLU A 143 7.52 20.73 12.78
CA GLU A 143 7.56 21.95 13.60
C GLU A 143 8.99 22.31 14.00
N VAL A 144 9.77 21.34 14.52
CA VAL A 144 11.15 21.60 14.95
C VAL A 144 12.04 22.02 13.78
N GLN A 145 11.79 21.48 12.59
CA GLN A 145 12.51 21.84 11.37
C GLN A 145 12.30 23.32 11.00
N GLN A 146 11.07 23.83 11.18
CA GLN A 146 10.69 25.22 10.89
C GLN A 146 11.17 26.19 11.99
N PHE A 147 10.97 25.86 13.26
CA PHE A 147 11.26 26.77 14.39
C PHE A 147 12.76 27.01 14.63
N HIS A 148 13.60 26.03 14.30
CA HIS A 148 15.05 26.12 14.50
C HIS A 148 15.83 26.40 13.22
N GLU A 149 15.14 26.79 12.14
CA GLU A 149 15.75 27.03 10.82
C GLU A 149 16.63 25.87 10.33
N LEU A 150 16.32 24.63 10.75
CA LEU A 150 17.10 23.44 10.39
C LEU A 150 17.06 23.15 8.88
N ASP A 151 16.10 23.76 8.18
CA ASP A 151 16.04 23.81 6.72
C ASP A 151 17.29 24.40 6.07
N THR A 152 18.05 25.24 6.78
CA THR A 152 19.29 25.83 6.28
C THR A 152 20.43 24.81 6.18
N ASN A 153 20.38 23.74 6.97
CA ASN A 153 21.34 22.64 6.91
C ASN A 153 20.76 21.47 6.10
N MET A 154 21.18 21.37 4.84
CA MET A 154 20.72 20.33 3.91
C MET A 154 20.89 18.91 4.45
N GLN A 155 21.97 18.63 5.20
CA GLN A 155 22.23 17.32 5.76
C GLN A 155 21.22 16.98 6.86
N VAL A 156 20.95 17.92 7.78
CA VAL A 156 19.94 17.75 8.84
C VAL A 156 18.55 17.60 8.25
N LYS A 157 18.22 18.41 7.23
CA LYS A 157 16.94 18.33 6.53
C LYS A 157 16.72 16.97 5.87
N GLN A 158 17.73 16.44 5.17
CA GLN A 158 17.65 15.12 4.56
C GLN A 158 17.41 14.05 5.61
N PHE A 159 18.13 14.13 6.72
CA PHE A 159 18.04 13.19 7.83
C PHE A 159 16.65 13.15 8.49
N LEU A 160 16.03 14.32 8.69
CA LEU A 160 14.66 14.44 9.20
C LEU A 160 13.64 13.87 8.21
N ASN A 161 13.83 14.12 6.91
CA ASN A 161 12.96 13.57 5.87
C ASN A 161 13.05 12.05 5.78
N ASP A 162 14.25 11.49 5.88
CA ASP A 162 14.45 10.05 5.87
C ASP A 162 13.85 9.38 7.11
N ASN A 163 13.94 10.02 8.29
CA ASN A 163 13.20 9.58 9.48
C ASN A 163 11.68 9.58 9.26
N LYS A 164 11.12 10.67 8.73
CA LYS A 164 9.69 10.74 8.42
C LYS A 164 9.25 9.67 7.41
N ARG A 165 10.10 9.31 6.44
CA ARG A 165 9.84 8.21 5.51
C ARG A 165 9.78 6.85 6.21
N LEU A 166 10.68 6.57 7.16
CA LEU A 166 10.64 5.36 7.97
C LEU A 166 9.33 5.28 8.77
N LEU A 167 8.98 6.36 9.47
CA LEU A 167 7.73 6.48 10.24
C LEU A 167 6.47 6.35 9.38
N SER A 168 6.46 6.96 8.19
CA SER A 168 5.36 6.82 7.22
C SER A 168 5.22 5.38 6.75
N THR A 169 6.33 4.70 6.49
CA THR A 169 6.34 3.29 6.08
C THR A 169 5.77 2.40 7.19
N MET A 170 6.06 2.69 8.47
CA MET A 170 5.46 1.97 9.60
C MET A 170 3.92 2.10 9.62
N ILE A 171 3.39 3.29 9.34
CA ILE A 171 1.93 3.50 9.23
C ILE A 171 1.34 2.73 8.05
N LEU A 172 2.01 2.76 6.89
CA LEU A 172 1.55 2.07 5.69
C LEU A 172 1.53 0.55 5.86
N LEU A 173 2.57 -0.02 6.48
CA LEU A 173 2.63 -1.45 6.80
C LEU A 173 1.45 -1.88 7.67
N ASN A 174 1.03 -1.03 8.61
CA ASN A 174 -0.12 -1.31 9.45
C ASN A 174 -1.44 -1.48 8.66
N ASN A 175 -1.64 -0.69 7.60
CA ASN A 175 -2.87 -0.73 6.80
C ASN A 175 -3.04 -2.02 5.98
N VAL A 176 -1.97 -2.81 5.80
CA VAL A 176 -2.04 -4.10 5.10
C VAL A 176 -2.66 -5.14 6.05
N GLN A 177 -3.79 -5.71 5.65
CA GLN A 177 -4.58 -6.67 6.43
C GLN A 177 -4.77 -7.98 5.67
N GLU A 178 -4.84 -9.10 6.38
CA GLU A 178 -5.13 -10.43 5.80
C GLU A 178 -6.47 -10.45 5.05
N SER A 179 -7.46 -9.68 5.52
CA SER A 179 -8.75 -9.48 4.86
C SER A 179 -8.62 -9.01 3.40
N THR A 180 -7.53 -8.33 3.06
CA THR A 180 -7.24 -7.86 1.69
C THR A 180 -7.12 -9.03 0.73
N ILE A 181 -6.45 -10.12 1.13
CA ILE A 181 -6.32 -11.33 0.31
C ILE A 181 -7.70 -11.96 0.09
N SER A 182 -8.51 -12.08 1.15
CA SER A 182 -9.86 -12.63 1.04
C SER A 182 -10.75 -11.80 0.10
N ILE A 183 -10.63 -10.48 0.13
CA ILE A 183 -11.35 -9.59 -0.79
C ILE A 183 -10.87 -9.79 -2.24
N MET A 184 -9.56 -9.93 -2.44
CA MET A 184 -8.99 -10.20 -3.76
C MET A 184 -9.51 -11.52 -4.33
N ASP A 185 -9.54 -12.59 -3.53
CA ASP A 185 -10.05 -13.89 -3.95
C ASP A 185 -11.54 -13.85 -4.32
N LEU A 186 -12.34 -13.11 -3.55
CA LEU A 186 -13.76 -12.91 -3.85
C LEU A 186 -13.96 -12.13 -5.16
N VAL A 187 -13.14 -11.10 -5.41
CA VAL A 187 -13.24 -10.25 -6.60
C VAL A 187 -12.72 -10.95 -7.85
N ALA A 188 -11.71 -11.82 -7.71
CA ALA A 188 -11.11 -12.62 -8.78
C ALA A 188 -11.92 -13.89 -9.12
N ASP A 189 -13.04 -14.13 -8.45
CA ASP A 189 -13.83 -15.35 -8.65
C ASP A 189 -14.32 -15.48 -10.10
N LEU A 190 -13.79 -16.51 -10.78
CA LEU A 190 -14.14 -16.90 -12.15
C LEU A 190 -15.12 -18.09 -12.17
N SER A 191 -15.68 -18.50 -11.04
CA SER A 191 -16.55 -19.70 -10.96
C SER A 191 -17.77 -19.65 -11.88
N TYR A 192 -18.22 -18.46 -12.29
CA TYR A 192 -19.30 -18.31 -13.26
C TYR A 192 -18.96 -18.85 -14.66
N ALA A 193 -17.67 -18.97 -15.01
CA ALA A 193 -17.23 -19.45 -16.32
C ALA A 193 -17.46 -20.97 -16.48
N TRP A 194 -17.58 -21.73 -15.39
CA TRP A 194 -17.91 -23.15 -15.45
C TRP A 194 -19.23 -23.44 -16.18
N ILE A 195 -20.18 -22.51 -16.14
CA ILE A 195 -21.48 -22.62 -16.83
C ILE A 195 -21.32 -22.60 -18.37
N ILE A 196 -20.18 -22.09 -18.87
CA ILE A 196 -19.93 -21.86 -20.31
C ILE A 196 -18.91 -22.86 -20.87
N ILE A 197 -18.07 -23.46 -20.02
CA ILE A 197 -16.99 -24.36 -20.44
C ILE A 197 -17.47 -25.82 -20.57
N ASP A 198 -18.51 -26.22 -19.83
CA ASP A 198 -19.21 -27.52 -19.97
C ASP A 198 -20.22 -27.50 -21.13
#